data_AF-A0A1W9LIG0-F1
#
_entry.id   AF-A0A1W9LIG0-F1
#
_cell.length_a   1.000
_cell.length_b   1.000
_cell.length_c   1.000
_cell.angle_alpha   90.00
_cell.angle_beta   90.00
_cell.angle_gamma   90.00
#
_symmetry.space_group_name_H-M   'P 1'
#
loop_
_entity.id
_entity.type
_entity.pdbx_description
1 polymer ?
#
loop_
_entity_poly.entity_id
_entity_poly.type
_entity_poly.pdbx_seq_one_letter_code
_entity_poly.pdbx_strand_id
1 'polypeptide(L)' 'MRKIEENYQRIKDDKRLFDIRFWQSQGDVAIFEAVAEMINDYFLIRGKNADESRLQRTIETFRKA' A
#
# COMPACT_ATOMS: atom_id res chain seq x y z
N MET A 1 -13.98 16.71 -11.12
CA MET A 1 -13.94 16.83 -9.65
C MET A 1 -13.44 15.49 -9.11
N ARG A 2 -12.35 15.45 -8.34
CA ARG A 2 -11.91 14.18 -7.73
C ARG A 2 -12.92 13.79 -6.64
N LYS A 3 -13.43 12.57 -6.70
CA LYS A 3 -14.32 12.03 -5.66
C LYS A 3 -13.43 11.58 -4.51
N ILE A 4 -13.62 12.16 -3.34
CA ILE A 4 -12.92 11.78 -2.11
C ILE A 4 -13.89 10.91 -1.30
N GLU A 5 -13.43 9.78 -0.79
CA GLU A 5 -14.19 8.88 0.07
C GLU A 5 -13.43 8.71 1.38
N GLU A 6 -14.10 9.00 2.50
CA GLU A 6 -13.52 8.96 3.84
C GLU A 6 -14.42 8.15 4.77
N ASN A 7 -13.82 7.44 5.72
CA ASN A 7 -14.54 6.64 6.70
C ASN A 7 -14.09 6.97 8.12
N TYR A 8 -14.99 7.55 8.91
CA TYR A 8 -14.76 7.90 10.30
C TYR A 8 -15.39 6.85 11.22
N GLN A 9 -14.56 6.07 11.91
CA GLN A 9 -15.00 5.05 12.84
C GLN A 9 -14.12 5.02 14.10
N ARG A 10 -14.65 4.50 15.21
CA ARG A 10 -13.83 4.25 16.40
C ARG A 10 -12.90 3.08 16.10
N ILE A 11 -11.65 3.16 16.57
CA ILE A 11 -10.64 2.09 16.43
C ILE A 11 -11.16 0.73 16.93
N LYS A 12 -12.06 0.73 17.93
CA LYS A 12 -12.63 -0.49 18.53
C LYS A 12 -13.73 -1.15 17.70
N ASP A 13 -14.30 -0.45 16.72
CA ASP A 13 -15.46 -0.93 15.98
C ASP A 13 -15.07 -1.83 14.78
N ASP A 14 -13.76 -1.95 14.48
CA ASP A 14 -13.09 -2.79 13.46
C ASP A 14 -13.97 -3.25 12.29
N LYS A 15 -14.59 -2.29 11.59
CA LYS A 15 -15.34 -2.59 10.36
C LYS A 15 -14.41 -2.49 9.17
N ARG A 16 -13.61 -3.53 8.96
CA ARG A 16 -12.75 -3.70 7.77
C ARG A 16 -13.50 -3.68 6.44
N LEU A 17 -14.83 -3.71 6.46
CA LEU A 17 -15.68 -3.65 5.26
C LEU A 17 -15.40 -2.43 4.39
N PHE A 18 -15.11 -1.27 5.00
CA PHE A 18 -14.71 -0.09 4.25
C PHE A 18 -13.38 -0.31 3.55
N ASP A 19 -12.34 -0.71 4.30
CA ASP A 19 -10.99 -0.90 3.78
C ASP A 19 -10.98 -1.95 2.66
N ILE A 20 -11.66 -3.07 2.86
CA ILE A 20 -11.77 -4.14 1.85
C ILE A 20 -12.39 -3.61 0.57
N ARG A 21 -13.57 -2.96 0.66
CA ARG A 21 -14.25 -2.40 -0.53
C ARG A 21 -13.40 -1.34 -1.21
N PHE A 22 -12.85 -0.42 -0.43
CA PHE A 22 -12.07 0.70 -0.93
C PHE A 22 -10.84 0.18 -1.70
N TRP A 23 -10.01 -0.65 -1.06
CA TRP A 23 -8.79 -1.16 -1.68
C TRP A 23 -9.08 -2.06 -2.88
N GLN A 24 -10.08 -2.95 -2.81
CA GLN A 24 -10.47 -3.78 -3.95
C GLN A 24 -10.92 -2.95 -5.17
N SER A 25 -11.47 -1.75 -4.96
CA SER A 25 -11.92 -0.88 -6.06
C SER A 25 -10.79 -0.10 -6.76
N GLN A 26 -9.59 -0.03 -6.17
CA GLN A 26 -8.47 0.74 -6.75
C GLN A 26 -7.73 0.03 -7.89
N GLY A 27 -7.77 -1.32 -7.92
CA GLY A 27 -6.96 -2.13 -8.82
C GLY A 27 -5.57 -2.46 -8.27
N ASP A 28 -4.96 -3.50 -8.80
CA ASP A 28 -3.69 -4.05 -8.34
C ASP A 28 -2.52 -3.05 -8.39
N VAL A 29 -2.36 -2.33 -9.51
CA VAL A 29 -1.28 -1.35 -9.70
C VAL A 29 -1.32 -0.25 -8.63
N ALA A 30 -2.48 0.36 -8.41
CA ALA A 30 -2.63 1.45 -7.45
C ALA A 30 -2.38 0.98 -6.00
N ILE A 31 -2.80 -0.26 -5.66
CA ILE A 31 -2.50 -0.86 -4.35
C ILE A 31 -0.98 -1.01 -4.18
N PHE A 32 -0.28 -1.53 -5.19
CA PHE A 32 1.18 -1.72 -5.12
C PHE A 32 1.93 -0.40 -4.99
N GLU A 33 1.53 0.63 -5.74
CA GLU A 33 2.11 1.97 -5.66
C GLU A 33 1.95 2.57 -4.26
N ALA A 34 0.74 2.50 -3.68
CA ALA A 34 0.47 3.01 -2.34
C ALA A 34 1.30 2.29 -1.26
N VAL A 35 1.45 0.97 -1.37
CA VAL A 35 2.29 0.19 -0.44
C VAL A 35 3.77 0.55 -0.58
N ALA A 36 4.24 0.77 -1.81
CA ALA A 36 5.63 1.17 -2.07
C ALA A 36 5.94 2.54 -1.46
N GLU A 37 5.04 3.52 -1.62
CA GLU A 37 5.16 4.85 -1.02
C GLU A 37 5.20 4.77 0.51
N MET A 38 4.29 4.01 1.13
CA MET A 38 4.26 3.84 2.58
C MET A 38 5.56 3.23 3.15
N ILE A 39 6.20 2.32 2.42
CA ILE A 39 7.48 1.72 2.84
C ILE A 39 8.64 2.71 2.67
N ASN A 40 8.64 3.50 1.60
CA ASN A 40 9.64 4.54 1.40
C ASN A 40 9.57 5.60 2.50
N ASP A 41 8.36 6.02 2.87
CA ASP A 41 8.13 6.95 3.99
C ASP A 41 8.65 6.37 5.31
N TYR A 42 8.39 5.09 5.57
CA TYR A 42 8.92 4.41 6.74
C TYR A 42 10.45 4.45 6.78
N PHE A 43 11.12 4.14 5.66
CA PHE A 43 12.59 4.17 5.61
C PHE A 43 13.15 5.58 5.80
N LEU A 44 12.52 6.57 5.17
CA LEU A 44 12.88 7.99 5.31
C LEU A 44 12.78 8.44 6.77
N ILE A 45 11.66 8.16 7.44
CA ILE A 45 11.44 8.50 8.87
C ILE A 45 12.47 7.81 9.77
N ARG A 46 12.92 6.61 9.40
CA ARG A 46 13.86 5.81 10.21
C ARG A 46 15.33 6.08 9.87
N GLY A 47 15.63 6.98 8.94
CA GLY A 47 17.00 7.29 8.51
C GLY A 47 17.70 6.10 7.85
N LYS A 48 16.93 5.18 7.24
CA LYS A 48 17.44 4.02 6.51
C LYS A 48 17.46 4.36 5.02
N ASN A 49 18.40 3.76 4.28
CA ASN A 49 18.45 3.91 2.82
C ASN A 49 17.16 3.35 2.20
N ALA A 50 16.34 4.23 1.62
CA ALA A 50 15.10 3.85 0.94
C ALA A 50 15.34 3.05 -0.35
N ASP A 51 16.52 3.23 -0.97
CA ASP A 51 16.95 2.52 -2.19
C ASP A 51 17.18 1.02 -1.99
N GLU A 52 17.17 0.53 -0.75
CA GLU A 52 17.34 -0.89 -0.42
C GLU A 52 15.99 -1.64 -0.25
N SER A 53 14.86 -0.97 -0.53
CA SER A 53 13.53 -1.57 -0.35
C SER A 53 13.34 -2.81 -1.22
N ARG A 54 13.15 -3.97 -0.58
CA ARG A 54 12.94 -5.26 -1.26
C ARG A 54 11.62 -5.32 -2.03
N LEU A 55 10.70 -4.38 -1.80
CA LEU A 55 9.39 -4.34 -2.46
C LEU A 55 9.50 -3.90 -3.93
N GLN A 56 10.47 -3.05 -4.26
CA GLN A 56 10.72 -2.55 -5.63
C GLN A 56 11.71 -3.37 -6.44
N ARG A 57 12.15 -4.54 -5.95
CA ARG A 57 12.94 -5.42 -6.82
C ARG A 57 12.05 -5.85 -7.98
N THR A 58 12.48 -5.49 -9.19
CA THR A 58 11.98 -6.04 -10.44
C THR A 58 11.80 -7.54 -10.25
N ILE A 59 10.59 -8.05 -10.46
CA ILE A 59 10.32 -9.49 -10.43
C ILE A 59 11.00 -10.10 -11.66
N GLU A 60 12.32 -10.23 -11.64
CA GLU A 60 13.10 -10.75 -12.76
C GLU A 60 13.09 -12.27 -12.83
N THR A 61 12.58 -12.97 -11.81
CA THR A 61 12.66 -14.43 -11.78
C THR A 61 11.44 -15.09 -11.14
N PHE A 62 10.36 -15.23 -11.92
CA PHE A 62 9.54 -16.43 -11.82
C PHE A 62 10.21 -17.56 -12.62
N ARG A 63 11.08 -18.35 -11.98
CA ARG A 63 11.43 -19.66 -12.54
C ARG A 63 10.27 -20.60 -12.26
N LYS A 64 9.55 -21.02 -13.30
CA LYS A 64 8.67 -22.19 -13.23
C LYS A 64 9.53 -23.41 -12.84
N ALA A 65 9.07 -24.18 -11.87
CA ALA A 65 9.52 -25.55 -11.65
C ALA A 65 8.83 -26.48 -12.67
#